data_AF-A0A7R9YMT9-F1
#
_entry.id   AF-A0A7R9YMT9-F1
#
_cell.length_a   1.000
_cell.length_b   1.000
_cell.length_c   1.000
_cell.angle_alpha   90.00
_cell.angle_beta   90.00
_cell.angle_gamma   90.00
#
_symmetry.space_group_name_H-M   'P 1'
#
loop_
_entity.id
_entity.type
_entity.pdbx_description
1 polymer ?
#
loop_
_entity_poly.entity_id
_entity_poly.type
_entity_poly.pdbx_seq_one_letter_code
_entity_poly.pdbx_strand_id
1 'polypeptide(L)'
;RLAREFRRRGIRSSLQQLEEEGPSAFKDPAKVVEFVMLCLQHREDAGLAQAFRFTSAAAGTQSFVHGVSDSTPRTSWVSGKVIGRFVSGVANDLAGFSRELRAEFPMLLACDAWRFASPPTTLSKEEDGWIVQFLLDVRKGGSAYIVAVRLLYDWGSWCFLIFNVKVLQDPGGDAALEKH
;
A
#
# COMPACT_ATOMS: atom_id res chain seq x y z
N ARG A 1 19.27 -2.45 9.37
CA ARG A 1 18.99 -1.09 8.85
C ARG A 1 17.54 -0.68 9.17
N LEU A 2 16.55 -1.48 8.78
CA LEU A 2 15.13 -1.34 9.11
C LEU A 2 14.80 -1.07 10.59
N ALA A 3 15.27 -1.89 11.52
CA ALA A 3 15.00 -1.71 12.96
C ALA A 3 15.62 -0.44 13.57
N ARG A 4 16.56 0.20 12.88
CA ARG A 4 17.12 1.50 13.27
C ARG A 4 16.26 2.64 12.69
N GLU A 5 15.79 2.50 11.46
CA GLU A 5 14.87 3.46 10.83
C GLU A 5 13.52 3.48 11.55
N PHE A 6 12.93 2.32 11.83
CA PHE A 6 11.71 2.22 12.64
C PHE A 6 11.90 2.79 14.05
N ARG A 7 13.07 2.62 14.67
CA ARG A 7 13.38 3.27 15.96
C ARG A 7 13.37 4.79 15.86
N ARG A 8 14.01 5.33 14.83
CA ARG A 8 14.03 6.78 14.58
C ARG A 8 12.64 7.34 14.35
N ARG A 9 11.74 6.55 13.76
CA ARG A 9 10.37 6.95 13.42
C ARG A 9 9.31 6.54 14.44
N GLY A 10 9.69 5.93 15.57
CA GLY A 10 8.77 5.50 16.64
C GLY A 10 7.96 4.23 16.35
N ILE A 11 8.31 3.47 15.31
CA ILE A 11 7.54 2.32 14.79
C ILE A 11 8.05 0.98 15.36
N ARG A 12 9.06 1.00 16.25
CA ARG A 12 9.69 -0.23 16.76
C ARG A 12 8.73 -1.08 17.60
N SER A 13 7.88 -0.46 18.42
CA SER A 13 6.78 -1.15 19.12
C SER A 13 5.71 -1.62 18.14
N SER A 14 5.48 -0.83 17.09
CA SER A 14 4.48 -1.13 16.08
C SER A 14 4.79 -2.40 15.28
N LEU A 15 6.06 -2.76 15.05
CA LEU A 15 6.41 -4.02 14.36
C LEU A 15 5.97 -5.27 15.15
N GLN A 16 6.16 -5.26 16.46
CA GLN A 16 5.67 -6.34 17.34
C GLN A 16 4.14 -6.33 17.41
N GLN A 17 3.53 -5.15 17.60
CA GLN A 17 2.07 -5.01 17.54
C GLN A 17 1.49 -5.40 16.18
N LEU A 18 2.23 -5.27 15.09
CA LEU A 18 1.80 -5.69 13.74
C LEU A 18 1.82 -7.21 13.55
N GLU A 19 2.82 -7.84 14.14
CA GLU A 19 2.93 -9.30 14.15
C GLU A 19 1.83 -9.90 15.04
N GLU A 20 1.48 -9.23 16.15
CA GLU A 20 0.46 -9.66 17.11
C GLU A 20 -0.98 -9.25 16.74
N GLU A 21 -1.22 -7.97 16.44
CA GLU A 21 -2.53 -7.36 16.25
C GLU A 21 -2.93 -7.20 14.77
N GLY A 22 -1.98 -7.31 13.82
CA GLY A 22 -2.25 -7.21 12.39
C GLY A 22 -2.69 -5.81 11.89
N PRO A 23 -3.30 -5.70 10.70
CA PRO A 23 -3.66 -4.40 10.10
C PRO A 23 -4.55 -3.51 10.97
N SER A 24 -5.37 -4.10 11.84
CA SER A 24 -6.22 -3.39 12.81
C SER A 24 -5.45 -2.54 13.83
N ALA A 25 -4.13 -2.76 13.98
CA ALA A 25 -3.27 -1.94 14.84
C ALA A 25 -3.15 -0.48 14.36
N PHE A 26 -3.37 -0.21 13.06
CA PHE A 26 -3.21 1.12 12.50
C PHE A 26 -4.52 1.75 12.06
N LYS A 27 -4.83 2.87 12.70
CA LYS A 27 -5.96 3.75 12.34
C LYS A 27 -5.50 5.02 11.60
N ASP A 28 -4.20 5.33 11.64
CA ASP A 28 -3.62 6.46 10.91
C ASP A 28 -3.24 6.03 9.48
N PRO A 29 -3.86 6.61 8.43
CA PRO A 29 -3.60 6.24 7.05
C PRO A 29 -2.14 6.50 6.63
N ALA A 30 -1.47 7.52 7.19
CA ALA A 30 -0.08 7.80 6.89
C ALA A 30 0.86 6.71 7.44
N LYS A 31 0.53 6.16 8.62
CA LYS A 31 1.29 5.07 9.24
C LYS A 31 1.18 3.76 8.46
N VAL A 32 0.02 3.49 7.86
CA VAL A 32 -0.15 2.35 6.95
C VAL A 32 0.80 2.45 5.77
N VAL A 33 0.82 3.60 5.07
CA VAL A 33 1.71 3.81 3.92
C VAL A 33 3.17 3.72 4.32
N GLU A 34 3.54 4.37 5.41
CA GLU A 34 4.91 4.35 5.94
C GLU A 34 5.38 2.93 6.26
N PHE A 35 4.52 2.12 6.92
CA PHE A 35 4.84 0.75 7.24
C PHE A 35 5.03 -0.12 5.99
N VAL A 36 4.11 -0.04 5.03
CA VAL A 36 4.17 -0.79 3.78
C VAL A 36 5.43 -0.42 3.00
N MET A 37 5.74 0.87 2.88
CA MET A 37 6.96 1.32 2.21
C MET A 37 8.23 0.80 2.89
N LEU A 38 8.29 0.80 4.22
CA LEU A 38 9.44 0.25 4.95
C LEU A 38 9.57 -1.28 4.77
N CYS A 39 8.46 -2.00 4.65
CA CYS A 39 8.48 -3.43 4.32
C CYS A 39 9.05 -3.67 2.92
N LEU A 40 8.54 -2.97 1.91
CA LEU A 40 8.98 -3.10 0.52
C LEU A 40 10.45 -2.66 0.33
N GLN A 41 10.91 -1.67 1.09
CA GLN A 41 12.27 -1.16 1.01
C GLN A 41 13.31 -2.11 1.63
N HIS A 42 12.94 -2.92 2.62
CA HIS A 42 13.94 -3.54 3.50
C HIS A 42 13.74 -5.02 3.84
N ARG A 43 12.61 -5.64 3.48
CA ARG A 43 12.29 -7.01 3.93
C ARG A 43 12.13 -8.05 2.81
N GLU A 44 12.65 -7.82 1.60
CA GLU A 44 12.56 -8.78 0.48
C GLU A 44 11.18 -9.48 0.43
N ASP A 45 11.12 -10.81 0.36
CA ASP A 45 9.87 -11.55 0.29
C ASP A 45 9.02 -11.48 1.58
N ALA A 46 9.65 -11.38 2.74
CA ALA A 46 8.93 -11.13 4.00
C ALA A 46 8.24 -9.74 4.02
N GLY A 47 8.80 -8.79 3.30
CA GLY A 47 8.24 -7.46 3.08
C GLY A 47 7.02 -7.49 2.18
N LEU A 48 7.07 -8.30 1.13
CA LEU A 48 5.94 -8.54 0.23
C LEU A 48 4.76 -9.15 0.99
N ALA A 49 5.02 -10.17 1.82
CA ALA A 49 3.98 -10.78 2.65
C ALA A 49 3.31 -9.78 3.61
N GLN A 50 4.10 -8.89 4.24
CA GLN A 50 3.54 -7.86 5.11
C GLN A 50 2.79 -6.78 4.33
N ALA A 51 3.30 -6.32 3.18
CA ALA A 51 2.59 -5.38 2.31
C ALA A 51 1.26 -5.97 1.81
N PHE A 52 1.23 -7.26 1.50
CA PHE A 52 0.04 -7.98 1.07
C PHE A 52 -1.07 -7.96 2.13
N ARG A 53 -0.71 -8.02 3.43
CA ARG A 53 -1.69 -7.90 4.53
C ARG A 53 -2.41 -6.54 4.56
N PHE A 54 -1.86 -5.50 3.94
CA PHE A 54 -2.49 -4.17 3.88
C PHE A 54 -3.19 -3.89 2.56
N THR A 55 -3.33 -4.88 1.68
CA THR A 55 -4.14 -4.73 0.46
C THR A 55 -5.62 -4.95 0.77
N SER A 56 -6.48 -4.23 0.07
CA SER A 56 -7.92 -4.34 0.28
C SER A 56 -8.46 -5.72 -0.07
N ALA A 57 -9.37 -6.23 0.76
CA ALA A 57 -10.09 -7.47 0.49
C ALA A 57 -10.87 -7.38 -0.84
N ALA A 58 -11.13 -8.53 -1.48
CA ALA A 58 -11.99 -8.57 -2.65
C ALA A 58 -13.46 -8.30 -2.27
N ALA A 59 -14.26 -7.79 -3.20
CA ALA A 59 -15.69 -7.55 -2.97
C ALA A 59 -16.40 -8.79 -2.41
N GLY A 60 -17.20 -8.61 -1.35
CA GLY A 60 -17.96 -9.70 -0.72
C GLY A 60 -17.15 -10.59 0.23
N THR A 61 -15.85 -10.37 0.37
CA THR A 61 -15.04 -11.01 1.42
C THR A 61 -14.93 -10.09 2.64
N GLN A 62 -15.26 -10.60 3.82
CA GLN A 62 -14.90 -9.95 5.08
C GLN A 62 -13.54 -10.51 5.47
N SER A 63 -12.53 -9.66 5.69
CA SER A 63 -11.33 -10.14 6.37
C SER A 63 -10.43 -8.99 6.75
N PHE A 64 -10.51 -8.54 8.00
CA PHE A 64 -9.40 -8.61 8.97
C PHE A 64 -10.00 -8.57 10.38
N VAL A 65 -10.31 -9.74 10.94
CA VAL A 65 -10.49 -9.88 12.39
C VAL A 65 -9.46 -10.91 12.85
N HIS A 66 -8.75 -10.58 13.92
CA HIS A 66 -7.67 -11.30 14.61
C HIS A 66 -7.29 -12.71 14.11
N GLY A 67 -5.99 -12.89 13.86
CA GLY A 67 -5.30 -14.16 14.13
C GLY A 67 -5.34 -15.26 13.06
N VAL A 68 -6.04 -15.08 11.93
CA VAL A 68 -5.98 -16.08 10.85
C VAL A 68 -5.05 -15.59 9.75
N SER A 69 -4.03 -16.41 9.46
CA SER A 69 -3.16 -16.31 8.28
C SER A 69 -4.05 -16.25 7.04
N ASP A 70 -4.27 -15.04 6.53
CA ASP A 70 -5.28 -14.85 5.52
C ASP A 70 -4.70 -15.14 4.12
N SER A 71 -5.08 -16.31 3.59
CA SER A 71 -4.88 -16.68 2.17
C SER A 71 -6.01 -16.14 1.27
N THR A 72 -6.94 -15.36 1.83
CA THR A 72 -8.04 -14.79 1.06
C THR A 72 -7.49 -13.92 -0.07
N PRO A 73 -7.93 -14.16 -1.32
CA PRO A 73 -7.57 -13.33 -2.46
C PRO A 73 -7.89 -11.86 -2.22
N ARG A 74 -6.97 -10.98 -2.64
CA ARG A 74 -7.03 -9.55 -2.36
C ARG A 74 -6.98 -8.73 -3.62
N THR A 75 -7.52 -7.52 -3.58
CA THR A 75 -7.59 -6.72 -4.78
C THR A 75 -6.20 -6.25 -5.22
N SER A 76 -5.90 -6.50 -6.49
CA SER A 76 -4.75 -5.98 -7.24
C SER A 76 -4.60 -4.46 -7.09
N TRP A 77 -3.38 -3.99 -6.86
CA TRP A 77 -3.09 -2.55 -6.79
C TRP A 77 -3.22 -1.87 -8.15
N VAL A 78 -3.05 -2.62 -9.23
CA VAL A 78 -3.17 -2.10 -10.60
C VAL A 78 -4.65 -1.85 -10.96
N SER A 79 -5.51 -2.83 -10.69
CA SER A 79 -6.90 -2.83 -11.17
C SER A 79 -7.95 -2.39 -10.13
N GLY A 80 -7.55 -2.24 -8.87
CA GLY A 80 -8.46 -1.89 -7.80
C GLY A 80 -9.15 -0.54 -7.98
N LYS A 81 -10.47 -0.55 -7.79
CA LYS A 81 -11.36 0.62 -7.85
C LYS A 81 -12.43 0.51 -6.76
N VAL A 82 -12.98 1.64 -6.36
CA VAL A 82 -14.09 1.68 -5.40
C VAL A 82 -15.42 1.80 -6.17
N ILE A 83 -16.37 0.92 -5.87
CA ILE A 83 -17.76 0.94 -6.38
C ILE A 83 -18.69 0.94 -5.17
N GLY A 84 -19.37 2.07 -4.94
CA GLY A 84 -20.07 2.31 -3.67
C GLY A 84 -19.07 2.23 -2.51
N ARG A 85 -19.34 1.35 -1.54
CA ARG A 85 -18.47 1.10 -0.38
C ARG A 85 -17.47 -0.04 -0.52
N PHE A 86 -17.42 -0.71 -1.69
CA PHE A 86 -16.62 -1.91 -1.87
C PHE A 86 -15.47 -1.68 -2.85
N VAL A 87 -14.34 -2.32 -2.56
CA VAL A 87 -13.24 -2.44 -3.53
C VAL A 87 -13.58 -3.55 -4.51
N SER A 88 -13.50 -3.23 -5.80
CA SER A 88 -13.64 -4.13 -6.93
C SER A 88 -12.34 -4.14 -7.74
N GLY A 89 -11.98 -5.29 -8.29
CA GLY A 89 -10.78 -5.45 -9.12
C GLY A 89 -10.42 -6.93 -9.25
N VAL A 90 -9.30 -7.21 -9.93
CA VAL A 90 -8.77 -8.57 -10.01
C VAL A 90 -8.30 -9.00 -8.63
N ALA A 91 -8.73 -10.18 -8.18
CA ALA A 91 -8.25 -10.76 -6.94
C ALA A 91 -6.93 -11.51 -7.16
N ASN A 92 -5.94 -11.23 -6.33
CA ASN A 92 -4.60 -11.81 -6.33
C ASN A 92 -4.34 -12.51 -5.00
N ASP A 93 -3.68 -13.66 -5.06
CA ASP A 93 -2.99 -14.24 -3.91
C ASP A 93 -1.61 -13.56 -3.70
N LEU A 94 -0.87 -14.00 -2.68
CA LEU A 94 0.46 -13.44 -2.39
C LEU A 94 1.43 -13.60 -3.58
N ALA A 95 1.36 -14.73 -4.30
CA ALA A 95 2.23 -14.98 -5.45
C ALA A 95 1.91 -14.04 -6.61
N GLY A 96 0.61 -13.84 -6.90
CA GLY A 96 0.11 -12.87 -7.87
C GLY A 96 0.52 -11.45 -7.51
N PHE A 97 0.35 -11.06 -6.25
CA PHE A 97 0.78 -9.75 -5.74
C PHE A 97 2.30 -9.55 -5.86
N SER A 98 3.10 -10.58 -5.55
CA SER A 98 4.55 -10.50 -5.73
C SER A 98 4.94 -10.30 -7.19
N ARG A 99 4.28 -10.99 -8.14
CA ARG A 99 4.54 -10.80 -9.57
C ARG A 99 4.15 -9.40 -10.01
N GLU A 100 2.98 -8.93 -9.58
CA GLU A 100 2.48 -7.58 -9.85
C GLU A 100 3.46 -6.50 -9.37
N LEU A 101 3.93 -6.57 -8.12
CA LEU A 101 4.90 -5.59 -7.61
C LEU A 101 6.24 -5.61 -8.36
N ARG A 102 6.71 -6.79 -8.77
CA ARG A 102 7.98 -6.91 -9.51
C ARG A 102 7.85 -6.39 -10.95
N ALA A 103 6.68 -6.52 -11.56
CA ALA A 103 6.43 -6.07 -12.93
C ALA A 103 6.07 -4.58 -13.01
N GLU A 104 5.08 -4.15 -12.24
CA GLU A 104 4.45 -2.83 -12.37
C GLU A 104 5.05 -1.78 -11.43
N PHE A 105 5.56 -2.23 -10.29
CA PHE A 105 6.08 -1.35 -9.25
C PHE A 105 7.51 -1.69 -8.78
N PRO A 106 8.44 -2.03 -9.69
CA PRO A 106 9.79 -2.42 -9.28
C PRO A 106 10.51 -1.30 -8.54
N MET A 107 10.14 -0.03 -8.76
CA MET A 107 10.71 1.12 -8.07
C MET A 107 10.44 1.14 -6.56
N LEU A 108 9.37 0.50 -6.08
CA LEU A 108 9.05 0.44 -4.65
C LEU A 108 9.89 -0.60 -3.90
N LEU A 109 10.34 -1.65 -4.60
CA LEU A 109 11.11 -2.75 -4.02
C LEU A 109 12.56 -2.31 -3.80
N ALA A 110 13.05 -2.43 -2.56
CA ALA A 110 14.44 -2.08 -2.22
C ALA A 110 14.87 -0.68 -2.74
N CYS A 111 13.97 0.31 -2.68
CA CYS A 111 14.28 1.67 -3.09
C CYS A 111 15.38 2.30 -2.21
N ASP A 112 16.13 3.25 -2.78
CA ASP A 112 17.21 3.93 -2.08
C ASP A 112 16.67 4.86 -0.99
N ALA A 113 15.63 5.61 -1.34
CA ALA A 113 14.94 6.53 -0.45
C ALA A 113 13.50 6.76 -0.92
N TRP A 114 12.62 7.16 0.00
CA TRP A 114 11.29 7.63 -0.31
C TRP A 114 10.81 8.64 0.73
N ARG A 115 9.85 9.49 0.35
CA ARG A 115 9.17 10.43 1.25
C ARG A 115 7.77 10.76 0.74
N PHE A 116 6.91 11.27 1.62
CA PHE A 116 5.67 11.91 1.18
C PHE A 116 6.01 13.19 0.40
N ALA A 117 5.52 13.29 -0.83
CA ALA A 117 5.76 14.43 -1.71
C ALA A 117 4.86 15.64 -1.37
N SER A 118 3.70 15.38 -0.77
CA SER A 118 2.71 16.39 -0.38
C SER A 118 1.88 15.92 0.82
N PRO A 119 1.13 16.82 1.50
CA PRO A 119 0.09 16.41 2.43
C PRO A 119 -0.92 15.44 1.76
N PRO A 120 -1.55 14.54 2.53
CA PRO A 120 -2.54 13.62 1.98
C PRO A 120 -3.76 14.37 1.44
N THR A 121 -4.30 13.87 0.33
CA THR A 121 -5.55 14.37 -0.24
C THR A 121 -6.68 13.43 0.14
N THR A 122 -7.73 13.94 0.76
CA THR A 122 -8.96 13.17 0.92
C THR A 122 -9.76 13.25 -0.38
N LEU A 123 -9.96 12.12 -1.05
CA LEU A 123 -10.69 12.05 -2.32
C LEU A 123 -12.20 11.87 -2.11
N SER A 124 -12.59 11.23 -1.02
CA SER A 124 -13.99 11.10 -0.61
C SER A 124 -14.08 11.14 0.92
N LYS A 125 -15.01 11.97 1.40
CA LYS A 125 -15.41 12.13 2.79
C LYS A 125 -16.93 12.21 2.77
N GLU A 126 -17.59 11.08 3.01
CA GLU A 126 -18.98 10.89 3.48
C GLU A 126 -19.73 9.73 2.78
N GLU A 127 -20.70 9.20 3.56
CA GLU A 127 -21.57 8.01 3.45
C GLU A 127 -20.96 6.65 3.02
N ASP A 128 -20.02 6.61 2.07
CA ASP A 128 -19.60 5.37 1.41
C ASP A 128 -18.17 4.90 1.72
N GLY A 129 -17.36 5.69 2.42
CA GLY A 129 -16.01 5.32 2.84
C GLY A 129 -15.00 6.46 2.75
N TRP A 130 -13.92 6.39 3.54
CA TRP A 130 -12.86 7.41 3.51
C TRP A 130 -11.77 6.99 2.54
N ILE A 131 -11.70 7.66 1.40
CA ILE A 131 -10.64 7.44 0.41
C ILE A 131 -9.57 8.51 0.61
N VAL A 132 -8.36 8.07 0.92
CA VAL A 132 -7.20 8.95 1.12
C VAL A 132 -6.11 8.62 0.10
N GLN A 133 -5.56 9.64 -0.54
CA GLN A 133 -4.44 9.52 -1.46
C GLN A 133 -3.18 10.14 -0.87
N PHE A 134 -2.07 9.41 -0.97
CA PHE A 134 -0.73 9.89 -0.67
C PHE A 134 0.10 9.93 -1.95
N LEU A 135 0.88 10.99 -2.12
CA LEU A 135 1.89 11.07 -3.17
C LEU A 135 3.26 10.78 -2.54
N LEU A 136 4.02 9.89 -3.18
CA LEU A 136 5.34 9.47 -2.75
C LEU A 136 6.37 9.89 -3.79
N ASP A 137 7.45 10.54 -3.34
CA ASP A 137 8.69 10.74 -4.10
C ASP A 137 9.61 9.56 -3.77
N VAL A 138 9.84 8.68 -4.76
CA VAL A 138 10.61 7.44 -4.62
C VAL A 138 11.87 7.52 -5.46
N ARG A 139 13.02 7.20 -4.85
CA ARG A 139 14.33 7.19 -5.49
C ARG A 139 14.83 5.76 -5.61
N LYS A 140 15.20 5.35 -6.82
CA LYS A 140 15.81 4.05 -7.08
C LYS A 140 16.78 4.12 -8.24
N GLY A 141 18.02 3.68 -8.03
CA GLY A 141 19.02 3.55 -9.09
C GLY A 141 19.34 4.87 -9.80
N GLY A 142 19.31 6.00 -9.07
CA GLY A 142 19.51 7.35 -9.62
C GLY A 142 18.26 7.98 -10.25
N SER A 143 17.20 7.21 -10.44
CA SER A 143 15.91 7.65 -10.99
C SER A 143 14.94 8.10 -9.90
N ALA A 144 14.02 9.01 -10.26
CA ALA A 144 13.01 9.58 -9.38
C ALA A 144 11.60 9.35 -9.92
N TYR A 145 10.72 8.82 -9.08
CA TYR A 145 9.36 8.45 -9.43
C TYR A 145 8.37 9.17 -8.53
N ILE A 146 7.23 9.58 -9.08
CA ILE A 146 6.08 10.00 -8.29
C ILE A 146 5.04 8.90 -8.31
N VAL A 147 4.69 8.39 -7.13
CA VAL A 147 3.74 7.29 -6.97
C VAL A 147 2.56 7.74 -6.12
N ALA A 148 1.34 7.57 -6.62
CA ALA A 148 0.12 7.74 -5.86
C ALA A 148 -0.28 6.42 -5.20
N VAL A 149 -0.46 6.44 -3.88
CA VAL A 149 -1.00 5.32 -3.10
C VAL A 149 -2.36 5.72 -2.57
N ARG A 150 -3.38 4.90 -2.86
CA ARG A 150 -4.77 5.17 -2.47
C ARG A 150 -5.25 4.13 -1.48
N LEU A 151 -5.83 4.63 -0.40
CA LEU A 151 -6.32 3.84 0.71
C LEU A 151 -7.83 4.02 0.84
N LEU A 152 -8.52 2.94 1.17
CA LEU A 152 -9.92 2.93 1.59
C LEU A 152 -9.96 2.58 3.09
N TYR A 153 -10.79 3.28 3.84
CA TYR A 153 -11.11 2.88 5.21
C TYR A 153 -12.04 1.67 5.22
N ASP A 154 -11.57 0.57 5.80
CA ASP A 154 -12.35 -0.63 6.02
C ASP A 154 -12.99 -0.60 7.41
N TRP A 155 -14.33 -0.50 7.42
CA TRP A 155 -15.14 -0.48 8.64
C TRP A 155 -15.18 -1.82 9.37
N GLY A 156 -15.01 -2.95 8.66
CA GLY A 156 -14.98 -4.28 9.28
C GLY A 156 -13.72 -4.50 10.10
N SER A 157 -12.63 -3.86 9.69
CA SER A 157 -11.30 -4.01 10.29
C SER A 157 -10.81 -2.78 11.02
N TRP A 158 -11.61 -1.71 10.99
CA TRP A 158 -11.33 -0.43 11.61
C TRP A 158 -9.97 0.16 11.22
N CYS A 159 -9.52 -0.08 9.98
CA CYS A 159 -8.19 0.27 9.49
C CYS A 159 -8.22 0.76 8.04
N PHE A 160 -7.14 1.39 7.59
CA PHE A 160 -6.97 1.77 6.19
C PHE A 160 -6.22 0.68 5.41
N LEU A 161 -6.71 0.37 4.20
CA LEU A 161 -6.14 -0.62 3.31
C LEU A 161 -5.83 0.00 1.94
N ILE A 162 -4.72 -0.40 1.34
CA ILE A 162 -4.29 0.04 0.02
C ILE A 162 -5.08 -0.73 -1.03
N PHE A 163 -5.92 -0.03 -1.79
CA PHE A 163 -6.69 -0.63 -2.88
C PHE A 163 -6.11 -0.33 -4.25
N ASN A 164 -5.31 0.74 -4.39
CA ASN A 164 -4.79 1.13 -5.69
C ASN A 164 -3.45 1.88 -5.57
N VAL A 165 -2.54 1.60 -6.49
CA VAL A 165 -1.26 2.31 -6.64
C VAL A 165 -1.06 2.70 -8.10
N LYS A 166 -0.59 3.93 -8.34
CA LYS A 166 -0.33 4.46 -9.69
C LYS A 166 1.01 5.18 -9.75
N VAL A 167 1.79 4.91 -10.79
CA VAL A 167 2.98 5.72 -11.11
C VAL A 167 2.50 6.92 -11.93
N LEU A 168 2.75 8.13 -11.44
CA LEU A 168 2.33 9.39 -12.08
C LEU A 168 3.44 10.01 -12.91
N GLN A 169 4.69 9.77 -12.54
CA GLN A 169 5.87 10.22 -13.29
C GLN A 169 6.90 9.09 -13.29
N ASP A 170 7.28 8.67 -14.50
CA ASP A 170 8.34 7.71 -14.75
C ASP A 170 9.51 8.46 -15.42
N PRO A 171 10.75 8.36 -14.93
CA PRO A 171 11.94 8.97 -15.52
C PRO A 171 12.24 8.51 -16.96
N GLY A 172 11.55 7.47 -17.48
CA GLY A 172 11.56 7.13 -18.91
C GLY A 172 10.36 7.65 -19.72
N GLY A 173 9.44 8.41 -19.11
CA GLY A 173 8.09 8.69 -19.60
C GLY A 173 7.89 10.01 -20.35
N ASP A 174 8.94 10.75 -20.69
CA ASP A 174 8.84 12.05 -21.41
C ASP A 174 8.59 11.91 -22.93
N ALA A 175 7.91 10.85 -23.39
CA ALA A 175 7.62 10.65 -24.82
C ALA A 175 6.20 10.19 -25.16
N ALA A 176 5.27 10.04 -24.22
CA ALA A 176 3.95 9.46 -24.53
C ALA A 176 2.74 10.15 -23.88
N LEU A 177 2.79 11.47 -23.71
CA LEU A 177 1.61 12.28 -23.36
C LEU A 177 1.44 13.46 -24.33
N GLU A 178 1.50 13.17 -25.63
CA GLU A 178 0.71 13.87 -26.63
C GLU A 178 0.08 12.82 -27.56
N LYS A 179 -1.23 12.98 -27.80
CA LYS A 179 -2.13 12.15 -28.64
C LYS A 179 -2.78 10.96 -27.92
N HIS A 180 -3.95 11.20 -27.32
CA HIS A 180 -5.25 10.94 -27.96
C HIS A 180 -6.40 11.48 -27.11
#